data_AF-A0A819QKW6-F1
#
_entry.id   AF-A0A819QKW6-F1
#
_cell.length_a   1.000
_cell.length_b   1.000
_cell.length_c   1.000
_cell.angle_alpha   90.00
_cell.angle_beta   90.00
_cell.angle_gamma   90.00
#
_symmetry.space_group_name_H-M   'P 1'
#
loop_
_entity.id
_entity.type
_entity.pdbx_description
1 polymer ?
#
loop_
_entity_poly.entity_id
_entity_poly.type
_entity_poly.pdbx_seq_one_letter_code
_entity_poly.pdbx_strand_id
1 'polypeptide(L)'
;GDEEKRRGIQPQSLMDRSLAHELPKNQVNFINSICVPCYSLIVRILPETIPMLNGARSNLQRWQELADEQQSSRTSSTSTSTNTSKEITDSTHTHQLASS
;
A
#
# COMPACT_ATOMS: atom_id res chain seq x y z
N GLY A 1 19.67 0.81 8.78
CA GLY A 1 18.93 1.98 8.29
C GLY A 1 19.77 3.23 8.33
N ASP A 2 19.54 4.09 9.31
CA ASP A 2 20.09 5.46 9.34
C ASP A 2 21.63 5.53 9.36
N GLU A 3 22.30 4.58 10.01
CA GLU A 3 23.76 4.48 10.02
C GLU A 3 24.32 4.23 8.60
N GLU A 4 23.66 3.36 7.84
CA GLU A 4 24.01 3.07 6.45
C GLU A 4 23.79 4.33 5.59
N LYS A 5 22.63 4.98 5.73
CA LYS A 5 22.35 6.26 5.03
C LYS A 5 23.39 7.33 5.33
N ARG A 6 23.82 7.50 6.59
CA ARG A 6 24.85 8.49 6.96
C ARG A 6 26.22 8.18 6.36
N ARG A 7 26.48 6.90 6.02
CA ARG A 7 27.69 6.43 5.32
C ARG A 7 27.52 6.40 3.79
N GLY A 8 26.41 6.90 3.24
CA GLY A 8 26.10 6.86 1.81
C GLY A 8 25.68 5.48 1.29
N ILE A 9 25.39 4.53 2.18
CA ILE A 9 24.96 3.17 1.84
C ILE A 9 23.42 3.14 1.84
N GLN A 10 22.82 2.63 0.77
CA GLN A 10 21.37 2.44 0.69
C GLN A 10 20.95 1.27 1.62
N PRO A 11 20.15 1.49 2.68
CA PRO A 11 19.63 0.41 3.50
C PRO A 11 18.62 -0.45 2.74
N GLN A 12 18.51 -1.72 3.13
CA GLN A 12 17.43 -2.61 2.70
C GLN A 12 16.06 -2.04 3.11
N SER A 13 15.00 -2.24 2.30
CA SER A 13 13.68 -1.59 2.50
C SER A 13 13.13 -1.72 3.93
N LEU A 14 13.17 -2.92 4.52
CA LEU A 14 12.72 -3.18 5.90
C LEU A 14 13.48 -2.37 6.99
N MET A 15 14.68 -1.86 6.65
CA MET A 15 15.53 -1.08 7.53
C MET A 15 15.51 0.42 7.18
N ASP A 16 14.71 0.84 6.20
CA ASP A 16 14.56 2.23 5.78
C ASP A 16 13.29 2.88 6.36
N ARG A 17 13.48 3.85 7.28
CA ARG A 17 12.36 4.60 7.86
C ARG A 17 11.54 5.41 6.85
N SER A 18 12.09 5.82 5.70
CA SER A 18 11.27 6.49 4.68
C SER A 18 10.28 5.55 3.98
N LEU A 19 10.50 4.23 4.10
CA LEU A 19 9.59 3.19 3.62
C LEU A 19 8.68 2.63 4.74
N ALA A 20 8.56 3.32 5.88
CA ALA A 20 7.67 2.92 6.97
C ALA A 20 6.18 2.82 6.55
N HIS A 21 5.79 3.46 5.45
CA HIS A 21 4.45 3.30 4.87
C HIS A 21 4.22 1.90 4.27
N GLU A 22 5.28 1.16 3.90
CA GLU A 22 5.18 -0.24 3.45
C GLU A 22 5.00 -1.23 4.61
N LEU A 23 5.15 -0.77 5.86
CA LEU A 23 5.22 -1.64 7.04
C LEU A 23 4.01 -2.57 7.20
N PRO A 24 2.74 -2.16 7.03
CA PRO A 24 1.61 -3.08 7.20
C PRO A 24 1.64 -4.25 6.21
N LYS A 25 1.87 -3.97 4.92
CA LYS A 25 2.01 -5.00 3.88
C LYS A 25 3.19 -5.94 4.16
N ASN A 26 4.31 -5.38 4.62
CA ASN A 26 5.50 -6.17 4.96
C ASN A 26 5.26 -7.07 6.20
N GLN A 27 4.49 -6.61 7.19
CA GLN A 27 4.09 -7.39 8.37
C GLN A 27 3.08 -8.49 8.02
N VAL A 28 2.07 -8.20 7.19
CA VAL A 28 1.15 -9.23 6.65
C VAL A 28 1.94 -10.36 5.99
N ASN A 29 2.84 -10.00 5.06
CA ASN A 29 3.66 -10.97 4.33
C ASN A 29 4.54 -11.81 5.27
N PHE A 30 5.22 -11.17 6.23
CA PHE A 30 6.10 -11.86 7.17
C PHE A 30 5.33 -12.79 8.11
N ILE A 31 4.23 -12.32 8.71
CA ILE A 31 3.46 -13.11 9.67
C ILE A 31 2.78 -14.30 8.98
N ASN A 32 2.20 -14.10 7.80
CA ASN A 32 1.55 -15.16 7.03
C ASN A 32 2.55 -16.21 6.50
N SER A 33 3.70 -15.77 5.97
CA SER A 33 4.66 -16.66 5.29
C SER A 33 5.64 -17.35 6.24
N ILE A 34 5.95 -16.73 7.39
CA ILE A 34 6.99 -17.21 8.33
C ILE A 34 6.39 -17.57 9.68
N CYS A 35 5.73 -16.62 10.36
CA CYS A 35 5.28 -16.81 11.75
C CYS A 35 4.19 -17.89 11.88
N VAL A 36 3.14 -17.82 11.07
CA VAL A 36 2.01 -18.77 11.14
C VAL A 36 2.44 -20.21 10.84
N PRO A 37 3.23 -20.52 9.78
CA PRO A 37 3.80 -21.85 9.57
C PRO A 37 4.71 -22.31 10.71
N CYS A 38 5.58 -21.43 11.22
CA CYS A 38 6.49 -21.74 12.33
C CYS A 38 5.73 -22.14 13.60
N TYR A 39 4.78 -21.30 14.07
CA TYR A 39 3.98 -21.60 15.25
C TYR A 39 3.05 -22.80 15.03
N SER A 40 2.54 -23.01 13.81
CA SER A 40 1.76 -24.21 13.47
C SER A 40 2.57 -25.50 13.59
N LEU A 41 3.88 -25.46 13.31
CA LEU A 41 4.77 -26.60 13.56
C LEU A 41 5.07 -26.77 15.06
N ILE A 42 5.37 -25.68 15.78
CA ILE A 42 5.69 -25.73 17.21
C ILE A 42 4.52 -26.31 18.01
N VAL A 43 3.27 -25.92 17.70
CA VAL A 43 2.05 -26.44 18.37
C VAL A 43 1.88 -27.96 18.20
N ARG A 44 2.40 -28.57 17.12
CA ARG A 44 2.36 -30.04 16.95
C ARG A 44 3.33 -30.78 17.89
N ILE A 45 4.35 -30.09 18.39
CA ILE A 45 5.39 -30.64 19.27
C ILE A 45 5.08 -30.26 20.73
N LEU A 46 4.61 -29.03 20.96
CA LEU A 46 4.29 -28.43 22.25
C LEU A 46 2.89 -27.80 22.21
N PRO A 47 1.81 -28.59 22.42
CA PRO A 47 0.42 -28.11 22.27
C PRO A 47 0.08 -26.86 23.10
N GLU A 48 0.67 -26.72 24.29
CA GLU A 48 0.51 -25.57 25.19
C GLU A 48 0.95 -24.23 24.57
N THR A 49 1.71 -24.25 23.46
CA THR A 49 2.12 -23.03 22.73
C THR A 49 1.04 -22.50 21.78
N ILE A 50 -0.17 -23.10 21.75
CA ILE A 50 -1.28 -22.64 20.91
C ILE A 50 -1.66 -21.15 21.07
N PRO A 51 -1.47 -20.47 22.24
CA PRO A 51 -1.65 -19.02 22.32
C PRO A 51 -0.72 -18.22 21.40
N MET A 52 0.48 -18.72 21.08
CA MET A 52 1.41 -18.05 20.16
C MET A 52 0.89 -18.07 18.72
N LEU A 53 0.35 -19.20 18.26
CA LEU A 53 -0.28 -19.33 16.95
C LEU A 53 -1.53 -18.44 16.84
N ASN A 54 -2.35 -18.42 17.89
CA ASN A 54 -3.55 -17.58 17.94
C ASN A 54 -3.19 -16.08 17.96
N GLY A 55 -2.17 -15.68 18.74
CA GLY A 55 -1.63 -14.31 18.74
C GLY A 55 -1.08 -13.90 17.38
N ALA A 56 -0.34 -14.79 16.69
CA ALA A 56 0.15 -14.53 15.33
C ALA A 56 -0.98 -14.33 14.32
N ARG A 57 -2.07 -15.11 14.41
CA ARG A 57 -3.26 -14.94 13.56
C ARG A 57 -4.02 -13.65 13.86
N SER A 58 -4.18 -13.28 15.12
CA SER A 58 -4.78 -12.01 15.54
C SER A 58 -3.97 -10.81 15.02
N ASN A 59 -2.65 -10.86 15.18
CA ASN A 59 -1.73 -9.84 14.64
C ASN A 59 -1.81 -9.76 13.11
N LEU A 60 -1.90 -10.90 12.41
CA LEU A 60 -2.05 -10.94 10.95
C LEU A 60 -3.33 -10.22 10.51
N GLN A 61 -4.47 -10.50 11.16
CA GLN A 61 -5.72 -9.81 10.88
C GLN A 61 -5.57 -8.30 11.09
N ARG A 62 -5.02 -7.86 12.23
CA ARG A 62 -4.88 -6.41 12.50
C ARG A 62 -3.95 -5.71 11.52
N TRP A 63 -2.89 -6.37 11.06
CA TRP A 63 -2.01 -5.83 10.02
C TRP A 63 -2.66 -5.80 8.63
N GLN A 64 -3.56 -6.73 8.33
CA GLN A 64 -4.37 -6.72 7.10
C GLN A 64 -5.33 -5.52 7.09
N GLU A 65 -6.07 -5.29 8.18
CA GLU A 65 -6.93 -4.12 8.35
C GLU A 65 -6.16 -2.81 8.10
N LEU A 66 -4.98 -2.65 8.72
CA LEU A 66 -4.12 -1.48 8.54
C LEU A 66 -3.59 -1.33 7.09
N ALA A 67 -3.33 -2.45 6.39
CA ALA A 67 -2.90 -2.42 4.99
C ALA A 67 -4.03 -2.03 4.03
N ASP A 68 -5.29 -2.35 4.37
CA ASP A 68 -6.48 -2.03 3.58
C ASP A 68 -6.95 -0.58 3.84
N GLU A 69 -6.84 -0.09 5.09
CA GLU A 69 -6.98 1.33 5.46
C GLU A 69 -5.99 2.23 4.68
N GLN A 70 -4.75 1.79 4.49
CA GLN A 70 -3.75 2.50 3.67
C GLN A 70 -4.05 2.48 2.17
N GLN A 71 -4.64 1.41 1.63
CA GLN A 71 -5.00 1.34 0.22
C GLN A 71 -6.21 2.23 -0.08
N SER A 72 -7.26 2.17 0.75
CA SER A 72 -8.48 2.97 0.58
C SER A 72 -8.25 4.48 0.70
N SER A 73 -7.40 4.93 1.63
CA SER A 73 -7.00 6.34 1.74
C SER A 73 -6.17 6.84 0.54
N ARG A 74 -5.47 5.95 -0.16
CA ARG A 74 -4.71 6.27 -1.37
C ARG A 74 -5.57 6.31 -2.64
N THR A 75 -6.67 5.56 -2.70
CA THR A 75 -7.60 5.61 -3.85
C THR A 75 -8.51 6.83 -3.81
N SER A 76 -8.98 7.25 -2.63
CA SER A 76 -9.88 8.40 -2.48
C SER A 76 -9.26 9.76 -2.84
N SER A 77 -7.93 9.88 -2.80
CA SER A 77 -7.18 11.10 -3.10
C SER A 77 -6.89 11.33 -4.60
N THR A 78 -7.20 10.36 -5.47
CA THR A 78 -6.92 10.45 -6.92
C THR A 78 -8.10 11.00 -7.75
N SER A 79 -9.29 11.15 -7.15
CA SER A 79 -10.56 11.37 -7.88
C SER A 79 -10.92 12.82 -8.23
N THR A 80 -10.10 13.82 -7.89
CA THR A 80 -10.54 15.25 -7.86
C THR A 80 -9.75 16.19 -8.77
N SER A 81 -9.06 15.68 -9.81
CA SER A 81 -8.19 16.51 -10.68
C SER A 81 -8.28 16.27 -12.20
N THR A 82 -9.49 16.01 -12.74
CA THR A 82 -9.78 16.20 -14.18
C THR A 82 -11.24 16.59 -14.40
N ASN A 83 -11.51 17.90 -14.59
CA ASN A 83 -12.55 18.51 -15.46
C ASN A 83 -13.03 19.88 -14.95
N THR A 84 -12.31 20.96 -15.29
CA THR A 84 -12.87 22.33 -15.37
C THR A 84 -12.11 23.13 -16.43
N SER A 85 -12.83 23.92 -17.25
CA SER A 85 -12.35 24.80 -18.34
C SER A 85 -11.91 24.07 -19.63
N LYS A 86 -12.63 24.09 -20.76
CA LYS A 86 -13.55 25.14 -21.26
C LYS A 86 -14.62 24.56 -22.20
N GLU A 87 -15.85 25.03 -22.02
CA GLU A 87 -16.94 25.07 -23.01
C GLU A 87 -17.49 26.52 -23.01
N ILE A 88 -18.42 26.88 -23.93
CA ILE A 88 -19.11 28.19 -24.07
C ILE A 88 -18.19 29.26 -24.68
N THR A 89 -18.46 29.98 -25.78
CA THR A 89 -19.57 30.19 -26.78
C THR A 89 -18.93 30.88 -28.01
N ASP A 90 -19.47 30.99 -29.24
CA ASP A 90 -20.63 30.43 -29.98
C ASP A 90 -20.58 31.01 -31.44
N SER A 91 -21.60 30.75 -32.26
CA SER A 91 -22.12 31.57 -33.39
C SER A 91 -21.67 31.25 -34.83
N THR A 92 -22.71 30.91 -35.59
CA THR A 92 -22.81 30.42 -36.98
C THR A 92 -22.58 31.49 -38.06
N HIS A 93 -22.37 31.02 -39.31
CA HIS A 93 -22.53 31.71 -40.62
C HIS A 93 -21.31 32.53 -41.11
N THR A 94 -20.84 32.36 -42.36
CA THR A 94 -21.53 32.80 -43.59
C THR A 94 -21.00 32.11 -44.87
N HIS A 95 -21.78 32.16 -45.95
CA HIS A 95 -21.56 31.58 -47.29
C HIS A 95 -20.25 31.96 -48.04
N GLN A 96 -19.66 30.94 -48.70
CA GLN A 96 -19.36 30.84 -50.15
C GLN A 96 -19.06 32.11 -50.99
N LEU A 97 -17.91 32.14 -51.70
CA LEU A 97 -17.80 32.58 -53.12
C LEU A 97 -16.41 32.32 -53.78
N ALA A 98 -16.47 31.85 -55.04
CA ALA A 98 -15.58 32.04 -56.20
C ALA A 98 -14.02 31.93 -56.16
N SER A 99 -13.53 30.96 -56.95
CA SER A 99 -12.54 31.07 -58.04
C SER A 99 -11.15 31.74 -57.84
N SER A 100 -10.10 30.94 -58.02
CA SER A 100 -9.10 31.07 -59.10
C SER A 100 -8.40 29.73 -59.34
#